data_AF-A0A831XXI7-F1
#
_entry.id   AF-A0A831XXI7-F1
#
_cell.length_a   1.000
_cell.length_b   1.000
_cell.length_c   1.000
_cell.angle_alpha   90.00
_cell.angle_beta   90.00
_cell.angle_gamma   90.00
#
_symmetry.space_group_name_H-M   'P 1'
#
loop_
_entity.id
_entity.type
_entity.pdbx_description
1 polymer ?
#
loop_
_entity_poly.entity_id
_entity_poly.type
_entity_poly.pdbx_seq_one_letter_code
_entity_poly.pdbx_strand_id
1 'polypeptide(L)'
;MRLWRREREADPKVEAFFRRAVAVDVNKVKEAGRIDAESRLKPLKRLARQWAKELRVPPGLAFNAIYYCVNDPNCDLDGLKERIREGGQDFIIRFLHEHGVEV
;
A
#
# COMPACT_ATOMS: atom_id res chain seq x y z
N MET A 1 14.96 -6.74 -36.07
CA MET A 1 13.88 -5.91 -35.49
C MET A 1 12.71 -6.81 -35.09
N ARG A 2 12.15 -6.56 -33.89
CA ARG A 2 10.85 -7.02 -33.32
C ARG A 2 10.75 -8.47 -32.83
N LEU A 3 11.02 -8.68 -31.53
CA LEU A 3 10.46 -9.77 -30.74
C LEU A 3 9.28 -9.22 -29.92
N TRP A 4 8.12 -9.86 -30.10
CA TRP A 4 6.83 -9.48 -29.55
C TRP A 4 6.72 -9.74 -28.04
N ARG A 5 5.95 -8.86 -27.39
CA ARG A 5 5.58 -8.89 -25.97
C ARG A 5 4.93 -10.22 -25.60
N ARG A 6 5.42 -10.84 -24.52
CA ARG A 6 4.72 -11.88 -23.77
C ARG A 6 3.62 -11.21 -22.94
N GLU A 7 2.37 -11.43 -23.31
CA GLU A 7 1.22 -11.17 -22.43
C GLU A 7 1.32 -12.12 -21.23
N ARG A 8 1.38 -11.55 -20.02
CA ARG A 8 1.28 -12.30 -18.75
C ARG A 8 -0.20 -12.56 -18.50
N GLU A 9 -0.58 -13.82 -18.65
CA GLU A 9 -1.88 -14.37 -18.24
C GLU A 9 -2.08 -14.11 -16.73
N ALA A 10 -3.12 -13.36 -16.37
CA ALA A 10 -3.47 -13.09 -14.99
C ALA A 10 -4.21 -14.32 -14.41
N ASP A 11 -3.70 -14.86 -13.30
CA ASP A 11 -4.26 -16.03 -12.62
C ASP A 11 -5.74 -15.83 -12.24
N PRO A 12 -6.68 -16.67 -12.72
CA PRO A 12 -8.12 -16.49 -12.50
C PRO A 12 -8.55 -16.64 -11.03
N LYS A 13 -7.67 -17.18 -10.16
CA LYS A 13 -7.88 -17.23 -8.71
C LYS A 13 -7.75 -15.86 -8.03
N VAL A 14 -6.93 -14.97 -8.59
CA VAL A 14 -6.68 -13.64 -8.02
C VAL A 14 -7.89 -12.74 -8.27
N GLU A 15 -8.46 -12.77 -9.48
CA GLU A 15 -9.68 -12.01 -9.83
C GLU A 15 -10.89 -12.41 -8.96
N ALA A 16 -11.06 -13.69 -8.66
CA ALA A 16 -12.16 -14.18 -7.82
C ALA A 16 -12.03 -13.71 -6.34
N PHE A 17 -10.80 -13.49 -5.86
CA PHE A 17 -10.56 -12.95 -4.52
C PHE A 17 -10.95 -11.46 -4.44
N PHE A 18 -10.59 -10.67 -5.45
CA PHE A 18 -10.94 -9.25 -5.51
C PHE A 18 -12.45 -9.02 -5.69
N ARG A 19 -13.14 -9.82 -6.51
CA ARG A 19 -14.61 -9.70 -6.65
C ARG A 19 -15.38 -9.97 -5.35
N ARG A 20 -14.86 -10.82 -4.46
CA ARG A 20 -15.47 -11.04 -3.12
C ARG A 20 -15.17 -9.91 -2.13
N ALA A 21 -14.02 -9.25 -2.23
CA ALA A 21 -13.65 -8.15 -1.35
C ALA A 21 -14.40 -6.84 -1.67
N VAL A 22 -14.83 -6.66 -2.92
CA VAL A 22 -15.57 -5.46 -3.37
C VAL A 22 -17.08 -5.55 -3.10
N ALA A 23 -17.61 -6.75 -2.81
CA ALA A 23 -19.03 -6.96 -2.50
C ALA A 23 -19.39 -6.71 -1.02
N VAL A 24 -18.56 -5.98 -0.27
CA VAL A 24 -18.89 -5.57 1.11
C VAL A 24 -19.60 -4.21 1.05
N ASP A 25 -20.91 -4.31 0.88
CA ASP A 25 -21.97 -3.32 1.11
C ASP A 25 -21.54 -1.99 1.78
N VAL A 26 -21.47 -0.93 0.97
CA VAL A 26 -21.16 0.45 1.41
C VAL A 26 -22.28 1.04 2.30
N ASN A 27 -23.45 0.41 2.39
CA ASN A 27 -24.62 0.92 3.11
C ASN A 27 -24.89 0.26 4.48
N LYS A 28 -23.98 -0.55 5.01
CA LYS A 28 -24.10 -1.16 6.36
C LYS A 28 -23.02 -0.72 7.35
N VAL A 29 -22.50 0.50 7.23
CA VAL A 29 -21.63 1.07 8.28
C VAL A 29 -22.48 1.59 9.44
N LYS A 30 -23.24 0.70 10.06
CA LYS A 30 -23.63 0.85 11.47
C LYS A 30 -22.38 0.57 12.27
N GLU A 31 -21.89 1.59 12.98
CA GLU A 31 -21.00 1.54 14.14
C GLU A 31 -20.41 0.14 14.42
N ALA A 32 -19.45 -0.27 13.58
CA ALA A 32 -18.72 -1.51 13.78
C ALA A 32 -17.75 -1.26 14.93
N GLY A 33 -18.20 -1.62 16.14
CA GLY A 33 -17.47 -1.43 17.39
C GLY A 33 -16.01 -1.80 17.26
N ARG A 34 -15.14 -0.90 17.74
CA ARG A 34 -13.68 -1.06 17.90
C ARG A 34 -13.15 -2.31 17.20
N ILE A 35 -13.16 -2.28 15.87
CA ILE A 35 -12.50 -3.32 15.09
C ILE A 35 -11.05 -3.25 15.55
N ASP A 36 -10.52 -4.39 16.00
CA ASP A 36 -9.15 -4.60 16.45
C ASP A 36 -8.19 -4.20 15.31
N ALA A 37 -8.01 -2.89 15.12
CA ALA A 37 -7.26 -2.29 14.03
C ALA A 37 -5.80 -2.72 14.15
N GLU A 38 -5.34 -2.99 15.38
CA GLU A 38 -4.04 -3.58 15.63
C GLU A 38 -3.81 -4.89 14.88
N SER A 39 -4.76 -5.81 14.89
CA SER A 39 -4.57 -7.10 14.22
C SER A 39 -4.57 -6.99 12.69
N ARG A 40 -5.34 -6.05 12.11
CA ARG A 40 -5.33 -5.79 10.66
C ARG A 40 -4.11 -5.00 10.19
N LEU A 41 -3.51 -4.19 11.07
CA LEU A 41 -2.33 -3.38 10.76
C LEU A 41 -1.00 -4.12 11.04
N LYS A 42 -1.02 -5.28 11.72
CA LYS A 42 0.18 -6.11 11.96
C LYS A 42 0.97 -6.43 10.70
N PRO A 43 0.36 -6.86 9.58
CA PRO A 43 1.07 -7.10 8.32
C PRO A 43 1.75 -5.84 7.77
N LEU A 44 1.03 -4.71 7.80
CA LEU A 44 1.55 -3.42 7.33
C LEU A 44 2.72 -2.91 8.19
N LYS A 45 2.61 -3.03 9.52
CA LYS A 45 3.70 -2.69 10.44
C LYS A 45 4.94 -3.58 10.20
N ARG A 46 4.74 -4.86 9.87
CA ARG A 46 5.86 -5.77 9.54
C ARG A 46 6.53 -5.38 8.22
N LEU A 47 5.74 -5.08 7.20
CA LEU A 47 6.23 -4.60 5.90
C LEU A 47 6.98 -3.27 6.05
N ALA A 48 6.42 -2.31 6.80
CA ALA A 48 7.04 -1.03 7.09
C ALA A 48 8.39 -1.18 7.80
N ARG A 49 8.52 -2.11 8.76
CA ARG A 49 9.79 -2.42 9.42
C ARG A 49 10.81 -3.02 8.46
N GLN A 50 10.37 -3.83 7.49
CA GLN A 50 11.24 -4.39 6.46
C GLN A 50 11.74 -3.29 5.52
N TRP A 51 10.83 -2.44 5.03
CA TRP A 51 11.18 -1.29 4.19
C TRP A 51 12.08 -0.30 4.90
N ALA A 52 11.81 -0.01 6.18
CA ALA A 52 12.66 0.85 7.00
C ALA A 52 14.11 0.37 7.07
N LYS A 53 14.32 -0.95 7.22
CA LYS A 53 15.66 -1.55 7.24
C LYS A 53 16.32 -1.54 5.85
N GLU A 54 15.56 -1.88 4.82
CA GLU A 54 16.06 -1.99 3.44
C GLU A 54 16.42 -0.62 2.85
N LEU A 55 15.57 0.39 3.12
CA LEU A 55 15.65 1.72 2.53
C LEU A 55 16.29 2.75 3.50
N ARG A 56 16.68 2.31 4.71
CA ARG A 56 17.24 3.16 5.77
C ARG A 56 16.38 4.39 6.12
N VAL A 57 15.07 4.21 6.14
CA VAL A 57 14.10 5.26 6.49
C VAL A 57 13.43 4.98 7.84
N PRO A 58 12.90 6.00 8.54
CA PRO A 58 12.14 5.80 9.77
C PRO A 58 10.92 4.87 9.56
N PRO A 59 10.69 3.90 10.46
CA PRO A 59 9.59 2.94 10.31
C PRO A 59 8.19 3.57 10.39
N GLY A 60 8.05 4.70 11.09
CA GLY A 60 6.80 5.47 11.11
C GLY A 60 6.47 6.06 9.74
N LEU A 61 7.47 6.64 9.07
CA LEU A 61 7.32 7.20 7.72
C LEU A 61 7.00 6.12 6.70
N ALA A 62 7.73 5.00 6.73
CA ALA A 62 7.44 3.86 5.87
C ALA A 62 6.02 3.32 6.10
N PHE A 63 5.57 3.23 7.36
CA PHE A 63 4.23 2.78 7.69
C PHE A 63 3.16 3.72 7.13
N ASN A 64 3.32 5.03 7.32
CA ASN A 64 2.37 6.01 6.80
C ASN A 64 2.34 5.96 5.26
N ALA A 65 3.49 5.92 4.60
CA ALA A 65 3.55 5.85 3.14
C ALA A 65 2.83 4.61 2.58
N ILE A 66 3.09 3.44 3.18
CA ILE A 66 2.40 2.19 2.82
C ILE A 66 0.90 2.29 3.13
N TYR A 67 0.53 2.85 4.28
CA TYR A 67 -0.86 2.97 4.69
C TYR A 67 -1.65 3.82 3.69
N TYR A 68 -1.16 5.00 3.32
CA TYR A 68 -1.84 5.86 2.35
C TYR A 68 -1.86 5.23 0.96
N CYS A 69 -0.77 4.59 0.54
CA CYS A 69 -0.72 3.90 -0.75
C CYS A 69 -1.74 2.75 -0.86
N VAL A 70 -1.90 1.93 0.18
CA VAL A 70 -2.88 0.83 0.16
C VAL A 70 -4.33 1.34 0.14
N ASN A 71 -4.57 2.56 0.62
CA ASN A 71 -5.90 3.18 0.59
C ASN A 71 -6.15 4.01 -0.69
N ASP A 72 -5.14 4.23 -1.53
CA ASP A 72 -5.28 4.92 -2.82
C ASP A 72 -5.34 3.90 -3.97
N PRO A 73 -6.44 3.84 -4.75
CA PRO A 73 -6.60 2.87 -5.83
C PRO A 73 -5.63 3.06 -7.01
N ASN A 74 -4.96 4.21 -7.11
CA ASN A 74 -3.95 4.52 -8.12
C ASN A 74 -2.52 4.34 -7.62
N CYS A 75 -2.32 4.03 -6.33
CA CYS A 75 -0.99 3.89 -5.79
C CYS A 75 -0.46 2.47 -5.96
N ASP A 76 0.69 2.37 -6.61
CA ASP A 76 1.44 1.13 -6.75
C ASP A 76 2.49 1.02 -5.64
N LEU A 77 2.41 -0.04 -4.83
CA LEU A 77 3.34 -0.28 -3.73
C LEU A 77 4.78 -0.54 -4.21
N ASP A 78 4.95 -1.26 -5.32
CA ASP A 78 6.28 -1.55 -5.84
C ASP A 78 6.93 -0.27 -6.40
N GLY A 79 6.18 0.50 -7.19
CA GLY A 79 6.60 1.83 -7.66
C GLY A 79 6.86 2.82 -6.53
N LEU A 80 6.07 2.80 -5.45
CA LEU A 80 6.33 3.60 -4.25
C LEU A 80 7.67 3.21 -3.62
N LYS A 81 7.93 1.91 -3.48
CA LYS A 81 9.18 1.40 -2.90
C LYS A 81 10.39 1.85 -3.71
N GLU A 82 10.31 1.81 -5.04
CA GLU A 82 11.37 2.28 -5.94
C GLU A 82 11.61 3.79 -5.79
N ARG A 83 10.54 4.60 -5.78
CA ARG A 83 10.66 6.06 -5.57
C ARG A 83 11.25 6.41 -4.20
N ILE A 84 10.93 5.65 -3.15
CA ILE A 84 11.55 5.81 -1.83
C ILE A 84 13.03 5.40 -1.88
N ARG A 85 13.39 4.39 -2.67
CA ARG A 85 14.79 3.97 -2.82
C ARG A 85 15.64 5.05 -3.48
N GLU A 86 15.08 5.76 -4.45
CA GLU A 86 15.77 6.83 -5.18
C GLU A 86 15.76 8.16 -4.40
N GLY A 87 14.60 8.56 -3.89
CA GLY A 87 14.40 9.86 -3.24
C GLY A 87 14.52 9.85 -1.72
N GLY A 88 14.71 8.67 -1.11
CA GLY A 88 14.92 8.51 0.32
C GLY A 88 13.76 9.04 1.18
N GLN A 89 14.12 9.58 2.33
CA GLN A 89 13.17 10.11 3.30
C GLN A 89 12.43 11.36 2.76
N ASP A 90 13.09 12.23 1.99
CA ASP A 90 12.50 13.44 1.42
C ASP A 90 11.38 13.14 0.43
N PHE A 91 11.46 12.03 -0.30
CA PHE A 91 10.35 11.57 -1.11
C PHE A 91 9.16 11.14 -0.26
N ILE A 92 9.38 10.39 0.83
CA ILE A 92 8.27 9.97 1.71
C ILE A 92 7.55 11.18 2.31
N ILE A 93 8.29 12.19 2.77
CA ILE A 93 7.68 13.39 3.36
C ILE A 93 6.82 14.12 2.33
N ARG A 94 7.31 14.31 1.11
CA ARG A 94 6.54 14.92 0.01
C ARG A 94 5.30 14.11 -0.33
N PHE A 95 5.43 12.80 -0.49
CA PHE A 95 4.33 11.89 -0.75
C PHE A 95 3.24 12.01 0.32
N LEU A 96 3.62 12.04 1.59
CA LEU A 96 2.69 12.19 2.70
C LEU A 96 2.00 13.56 2.71
N HIS A 97 2.74 14.64 2.41
CA HIS A 97 2.15 15.97 2.27
C HIS A 97 1.12 16.03 1.11
N GLU A 98 1.39 15.39 -0.03
CA GLU A 98 0.45 15.30 -1.16
C GLU A 98 -0.84 14.57 -0.78
N HIS A 99 -0.77 13.64 0.18
CA HIS A 99 -1.93 12.92 0.73
C HIS A 99 -2.57 13.66 1.93
N GLY A 100 -2.17 14.91 2.21
CA GLY A 100 -2.76 15.73 3.26
C GLY A 100 -2.31 15.36 4.68
N VAL A 101 -1.18 14.67 4.82
CA VAL A 101 -0.61 14.29 6.12
C VAL A 101 0.40 15.34 6.57
N GLU A 102 0.19 15.90 7.75
CA GLU A 102 1.23 16.66 8.45
C GLU A 102 2.18 15.69 9.15
N VAL A 103 3.47 15.74 8.79
CA VAL A 103 4.51 14.74 9.15
C VAL A 103 5.56 15.33 10.08
#